data_AF-A0A397E8Q7-F1
#
_entry.id   AF-A0A397E8Q7-F1
#
_cell.length_a   1.000
_cell.length_b   1.000
_cell.length_c   1.000
_cell.angle_alpha   90.00
_cell.angle_beta   90.00
_cell.angle_gamma   90.00
#
_symmetry.space_group_name_H-M   'P 1'
#
loop_
_entity.id
_entity.type
_entity.pdbx_description
1 polymer ?
#
loop_
_entity_poly.entity_id
_entity_poly.type
_entity_poly.pdbx_seq_one_letter_code
_entity_poly.pdbx_strand_id
1 'polypeptide(L)'
;KEGVTPMKTLQDITDYNAAHPDTELNVLGQSLMLRSLNSPNQTSSVYLDALAVCQDLAVTNGIEKYIKDTQADVIFALTASWSPGYPAIAGWPILSVPLGYNHSVPFGVSFVTPKYHEEKLLQYGYVFEQATKARVAPQFLPDN
;
A
#
# COMPACT_ATOMS: atom_id res chain seq x y z
N LYS A 1 29.54 -18.84 -4.34
CA LYS A 1 29.58 -17.46 -3.81
C LYS A 1 28.66 -17.43 -2.61
N GLU A 2 29.18 -17.17 -1.42
CA GLU A 2 28.32 -16.84 -0.27
C GLU A 2 27.47 -15.60 -0.65
N GLY A 3 26.17 -15.64 -0.35
CA GLY A 3 25.24 -14.54 -0.66
C GLY A 3 24.41 -14.67 -1.94
N VAL A 4 24.46 -15.79 -2.67
CA VAL A 4 23.49 -16.09 -3.74
C VAL A 4 22.51 -17.14 -3.23
N THR A 5 21.27 -16.70 -2.96
CA THR A 5 20.17 -17.61 -2.68
C THR A 5 19.98 -18.57 -3.86
N PRO A 6 19.92 -19.90 -3.65
CA PRO A 6 19.81 -20.86 -4.75
C PRO A 6 18.45 -20.82 -5.47
N MET A 7 17.44 -20.25 -4.81
CA MET A 7 16.08 -20.10 -5.33
C MET A 7 16.02 -19.10 -6.48
N LYS A 8 15.45 -19.53 -7.61
CA LYS A 8 15.26 -18.75 -8.84
C LYS A 8 13.79 -18.58 -9.21
N THR A 9 12.91 -19.39 -8.63
CA THR A 9 11.48 -19.39 -8.94
C THR A 9 10.64 -19.26 -7.68
N LEU A 10 9.37 -18.89 -7.85
CA LEU A 10 8.40 -18.94 -6.76
C LEU A 10 8.21 -20.37 -6.22
N GLN A 11 8.38 -21.39 -7.08
CA GLN A 11 8.28 -22.79 -6.67
C GLN A 11 9.41 -23.16 -5.70
N ASP A 12 10.64 -22.73 -6.01
CA ASP A 12 11.80 -23.00 -5.14
C ASP A 12 11.58 -22.44 -3.73
N ILE A 13 10.93 -21.26 -3.63
CA ILE A 13 10.57 -20.63 -2.36
C ILE A 13 9.52 -21.47 -1.63
N THR A 14 8.46 -21.91 -2.32
CA THR A 14 7.40 -22.68 -1.66
C THR A 14 7.86 -24.06 -1.21
N ASP A 15 8.76 -24.69 -1.97
CA ASP A 15 9.37 -25.98 -1.62
C ASP A 15 10.31 -25.84 -0.43
N TYR A 16 11.11 -24.77 -0.40
CA TYR A 16 11.96 -24.46 0.74
C TYR A 16 11.14 -24.27 2.02
N ASN A 17 10.08 -23.45 1.97
CA ASN A 17 9.22 -23.23 3.12
C ASN A 17 8.54 -24.53 3.60
N ALA A 18 8.10 -25.38 2.66
CA ALA A 18 7.47 -26.66 2.98
C ALA A 18 8.46 -27.66 3.63
N ALA A 19 9.74 -27.59 3.26
CA ALA A 19 10.80 -28.38 3.89
C ALA A 19 11.24 -27.84 5.26
N HIS A 20 10.90 -26.59 5.60
CA HIS A 20 11.28 -25.92 6.86
C HIS A 20 10.05 -25.29 7.58
N PRO A 21 9.00 -26.07 7.87
CA PRO A 21 7.74 -25.52 8.38
C PRO A 21 7.87 -24.89 9.78
N ASP A 22 8.76 -25.42 10.62
CA ASP A 22 8.96 -24.94 12.00
C ASP A 22 9.58 -23.54 12.07
N THR A 23 10.21 -23.09 10.98
CA THR A 23 10.82 -21.75 10.87
C THR A 23 10.07 -20.86 9.90
N GLU A 24 9.67 -21.36 8.73
CA GLU A 24 9.09 -20.53 7.66
C GLU A 24 7.56 -20.45 7.71
N LEU A 25 6.89 -21.42 8.35
CA LEU A 25 5.43 -21.55 8.33
C LEU A 25 4.80 -21.60 9.74
N ASN A 26 5.57 -21.26 10.78
CA ASN A 26 5.16 -21.44 12.17
C ASN A 26 4.16 -20.40 12.70
N VAL A 27 4.06 -19.21 12.07
CA VAL A 27 3.09 -18.16 12.44
C VAL A 27 2.01 -18.00 11.38
N LEU A 28 2.38 -17.97 10.10
CA LEU A 28 1.47 -17.85 8.97
C LEU A 28 1.85 -18.85 7.86
N GLY A 29 0.86 -19.32 7.13
CA GLY A 29 1.08 -20.19 5.98
C GLY A 29 1.47 -19.43 4.70
N GLN A 30 1.73 -20.19 3.63
CA GLN A 30 2.14 -19.68 2.32
C GLN A 30 1.04 -19.72 1.23
N SER A 31 -0.22 -19.61 1.63
CA SER A 31 -1.37 -19.81 0.72
C SER A 31 -1.39 -18.83 -0.46
N LEU A 32 -0.96 -17.58 -0.29
CA LEU A 32 -0.89 -16.60 -1.38
C LEU A 32 0.15 -16.98 -2.45
N MET A 33 1.31 -17.49 -2.03
CA MET A 33 2.35 -17.97 -2.95
C MET A 33 1.86 -19.19 -3.74
N LEU A 34 1.23 -20.15 -3.06
CA LEU A 34 0.62 -21.33 -3.70
C LEU A 34 -0.50 -20.94 -4.67
N ARG A 35 -1.33 -19.94 -4.34
CA ARG A 35 -2.34 -19.41 -5.27
C ARG A 35 -1.70 -18.77 -6.49
N SER A 36 -0.63 -17.99 -6.30
CA SER A 36 0.08 -17.34 -7.40
C SER A 36 0.71 -18.36 -8.37
N LEU A 37 1.26 -19.47 -7.86
CA LEU A 37 1.80 -20.56 -8.71
C LEU A 37 0.74 -21.17 -9.63
N ASN A 38 -0.50 -21.27 -9.12
CA ASN A 38 -1.63 -21.84 -9.86
C ASN A 38 -2.46 -20.80 -10.64
N SER A 39 -2.04 -19.53 -10.63
CA SER A 39 -2.81 -18.45 -11.26
C SER A 39 -2.56 -18.38 -12.76
N PRO A 40 -3.53 -17.84 -13.54
CA PRO A 40 -3.29 -17.51 -14.94
C PRO A 40 -2.10 -16.57 -15.11
N ASN A 41 -1.36 -16.72 -16.21
CA ASN A 41 -0.27 -15.80 -16.52
C ASN A 41 -0.81 -14.39 -16.87
N GLN A 42 0.09 -13.41 -16.86
CA GLN A 42 -0.21 -11.99 -17.09
C GLN A 42 -0.67 -11.66 -18.54
N THR A 43 -0.63 -12.63 -19.45
CA THR A 43 -1.10 -12.49 -20.83
C THR A 43 -2.45 -13.18 -21.07
N SER A 44 -3.00 -13.86 -20.06
CA SER A 44 -4.29 -14.52 -20.16
C SER A 44 -5.44 -13.52 -20.25
N SER A 45 -6.52 -13.87 -20.95
CA SER A 45 -7.73 -13.05 -20.99
C SER A 45 -8.29 -12.79 -19.60
N VAL A 46 -8.32 -13.80 -18.73
CA VAL A 46 -8.79 -13.66 -17.34
C VAL A 46 -8.02 -12.57 -16.58
N TYR A 47 -6.69 -12.52 -16.72
CA TYR A 47 -5.88 -11.47 -16.09
C TYR A 47 -6.15 -10.10 -16.72
N LEU A 48 -6.18 -10.02 -18.05
CA LEU A 48 -6.37 -8.76 -18.77
C LEU A 48 -7.78 -8.16 -18.55
N ASP A 49 -8.81 -9.00 -18.47
CA ASP A 49 -10.18 -8.60 -18.16
C ASP A 49 -10.27 -8.05 -16.73
N ALA A 50 -9.67 -8.74 -15.76
CA ALA A 50 -9.60 -8.26 -14.37
C ALA A 50 -8.82 -6.94 -14.26
N LEU A 51 -7.70 -6.82 -15.00
CA LEU A 51 -6.92 -5.59 -15.06
C LEU A 51 -7.75 -4.43 -15.64
N ALA A 52 -8.51 -4.67 -16.72
CA ALA A 52 -9.38 -3.67 -17.32
C ALA A 52 -10.44 -3.17 -16.34
N VAL A 53 -11.07 -4.07 -15.57
CA VAL A 53 -12.03 -3.70 -14.51
C VAL A 53 -11.37 -2.83 -13.44
N CYS A 54 -10.17 -3.21 -12.97
CA CYS A 54 -9.43 -2.40 -12.00
C CYS A 54 -9.07 -1.02 -12.54
N GLN A 55 -8.60 -0.92 -13.78
CA GLN A 55 -8.27 0.36 -14.43
C GLN A 55 -9.51 1.23 -14.59
N ASP A 56 -10.62 0.66 -15.04
CA ASP A 56 -11.87 1.40 -15.22
C ASP A 56 -12.41 1.94 -13.89
N LEU A 57 -12.65 1.05 -12.92
CA LEU A 57 -13.36 1.42 -11.69
C LEU A 57 -12.51 2.24 -10.72
N ALA A 58 -11.21 1.93 -10.59
CA ALA A 58 -10.35 2.63 -9.63
C ALA A 58 -9.74 3.90 -10.23
N VAL A 59 -9.42 3.90 -11.52
CA VAL A 59 -8.63 4.95 -12.16
C VAL A 59 -9.51 5.88 -12.98
N THR A 60 -10.00 5.43 -14.15
CA THR A 60 -10.69 6.29 -15.12
C THR A 60 -12.02 6.80 -14.60
N ASN A 61 -12.92 5.90 -14.18
CA ASN A 61 -14.22 6.23 -13.60
C ASN A 61 -14.16 6.39 -12.07
N GLY A 62 -13.00 6.16 -11.47
CA GLY A 62 -12.73 6.37 -10.05
C GLY A 62 -12.07 7.73 -9.79
N ILE A 63 -10.80 7.70 -9.37
CA ILE A 63 -10.12 8.91 -8.87
C ILE A 63 -9.87 9.98 -9.92
N GLU A 64 -9.64 9.62 -11.19
CA GLU A 64 -9.45 10.61 -12.27
C GLU A 64 -10.74 11.39 -12.52
N LYS A 65 -11.87 10.67 -12.62
CA LYS A 65 -13.19 11.28 -12.74
C LYS A 65 -13.51 12.16 -11.54
N TYR A 66 -13.27 11.69 -10.32
CA TYR A 66 -13.52 12.47 -9.11
C TYR A 66 -12.76 13.81 -9.11
N ILE A 67 -11.44 13.80 -9.38
CA ILE A 67 -10.64 15.03 -9.44
C ILE A 67 -11.12 15.94 -10.58
N LYS A 68 -11.42 15.39 -11.76
CA LYS A 68 -11.88 16.16 -12.91
C LYS A 68 -13.22 16.86 -12.64
N ASP A 69 -14.18 16.14 -12.06
CA ASP A 69 -15.54 16.66 -11.82
C ASP A 69 -15.56 17.68 -10.68
N THR A 70 -14.71 17.50 -9.66
CA THR A 70 -14.63 18.40 -8.50
C THR A 70 -13.65 19.55 -8.68
N GLN A 71 -12.75 19.44 -9.66
CA GLN A 71 -11.61 20.35 -9.85
C GLN A 71 -10.69 20.46 -8.61
N ALA A 72 -10.66 19.43 -7.77
CA ALA A 72 -9.83 19.42 -6.57
C ALA A 72 -8.34 19.25 -6.90
N ASP A 73 -7.47 19.92 -6.16
CA ASP A 73 -6.00 19.74 -6.29
C ASP A 73 -5.48 18.52 -5.51
N VAL A 74 -6.19 18.09 -4.47
CA VAL A 74 -5.75 17.04 -3.54
C VAL A 74 -6.95 16.28 -2.95
N ILE A 75 -6.80 14.98 -2.78
CA ILE A 75 -7.73 14.14 -1.99
C ILE A 75 -7.16 14.01 -0.58
N PHE A 76 -8.02 14.20 0.43
CA PHE A 76 -7.65 14.16 1.84
C PHE A 76 -8.48 13.11 2.60
N ALA A 77 -7.80 12.26 3.37
CA ALA A 77 -8.34 11.03 3.92
C ALA A 77 -7.91 10.75 5.35
N LEU A 78 -8.69 10.00 6.13
CA LEU A 78 -8.11 9.25 7.24
C LEU A 78 -7.32 8.04 6.70
N THR A 79 -6.06 7.93 7.12
CA THR A 79 -5.22 6.77 6.82
C THR A 79 -5.84 5.53 7.49
N ALA A 80 -5.87 4.40 6.77
CA ALA A 80 -6.49 3.11 7.15
C ALA A 80 -8.00 2.93 6.87
N SER A 81 -8.73 3.95 6.42
CA SER A 81 -10.14 3.75 6.01
C SER A 81 -10.30 3.35 4.54
N TRP A 82 -9.49 3.93 3.64
CA TRP A 82 -9.63 3.75 2.18
C TRP A 82 -8.33 4.03 1.39
N SER A 83 -7.29 4.51 2.07
CA SER A 83 -5.95 4.73 1.53
C SER A 83 -5.04 3.56 1.91
N PRO A 84 -4.22 3.01 0.98
CA PRO A 84 -3.89 3.57 -0.33
C PRO A 84 -4.76 3.06 -1.50
N GLY A 85 -5.86 2.32 -1.24
CA GLY A 85 -6.76 1.67 -2.20
C GLY A 85 -6.68 2.10 -3.68
N TYR A 86 -7.50 3.07 -4.10
CA TYR A 86 -7.52 3.51 -5.50
C TYR A 86 -6.24 4.19 -5.97
N PRO A 87 -5.60 5.09 -5.20
CA PRO A 87 -4.36 5.72 -5.64
C PRO A 87 -3.21 4.72 -5.90
N ALA A 88 -3.13 3.63 -5.14
CA ALA A 88 -2.16 2.55 -5.38
C ALA A 88 -2.40 1.84 -6.71
N ILE A 89 -3.66 1.56 -7.04
CA ILE A 89 -4.03 0.96 -8.34
C ILE A 89 -3.72 1.93 -9.49
N ALA A 90 -4.01 3.21 -9.28
CA ALA A 90 -3.77 4.25 -10.28
C ALA A 90 -2.30 4.62 -10.46
N GLY A 91 -1.44 4.29 -9.49
CA GLY A 91 -0.05 4.76 -9.44
C GLY A 91 0.05 6.26 -9.17
N TRP A 92 -0.81 6.79 -8.31
CA TRP A 92 -0.79 8.18 -7.87
C TRP A 92 0.01 8.33 -6.57
N PRO A 93 0.75 9.43 -6.38
CA PRO A 93 1.53 9.64 -5.17
C PRO A 93 0.63 9.88 -3.95
N ILE A 94 1.02 9.31 -2.80
CA ILE A 94 0.31 9.40 -1.52
C ILE A 94 1.30 9.78 -0.43
N LEU A 95 0.91 10.68 0.46
CA LEU A 95 1.66 11.06 1.66
C LEU A 95 0.78 10.94 2.89
N SER A 96 1.20 10.15 3.89
CA SER A 96 0.52 10.10 5.18
C SER A 96 1.24 10.97 6.21
N VAL A 97 0.49 11.82 6.90
CA VAL A 97 0.99 12.70 7.97
C VAL A 97 0.24 12.39 9.26
N PRO A 98 0.93 12.32 10.43
CA PRO A 98 0.27 12.12 11.71
C PRO A 98 -0.82 13.18 11.97
N LEU A 99 -2.00 12.73 12.41
CA LEU A 99 -3.11 13.60 12.81
C LEU A 99 -3.33 13.55 14.33
N GLY A 100 -3.09 12.40 14.97
CA GLY A 100 -3.27 12.28 16.41
C GLY A 100 -3.18 10.84 16.90
N TYR A 101 -3.78 10.60 18.06
CA TYR A 101 -3.74 9.31 18.75
C TYR A 101 -5.11 8.95 19.30
N ASN A 102 -5.49 7.68 19.14
CA ASN A 102 -6.56 7.07 19.91
C ASN A 102 -5.90 6.23 21.01
N HIS A 103 -5.97 6.70 22.25
CA HIS A 103 -5.12 6.22 23.34
C HIS A 103 -3.63 6.27 22.94
N SER A 104 -2.92 5.13 22.94
CA SER A 104 -1.52 5.02 22.53
C SER A 104 -1.34 4.66 21.04
N VAL A 105 -2.43 4.55 20.28
CA VAL A 105 -2.39 4.14 18.88
C VAL A 105 -2.38 5.38 17.98
N PRO A 106 -1.30 5.65 17.23
CA PRO A 106 -1.25 6.77 16.30
C PRO A 106 -2.21 6.55 15.13
N PHE A 107 -2.85 7.63 14.67
CA PHE A 107 -3.57 7.66 13.40
C PHE A 107 -3.20 8.91 12.60
N GLY A 108 -3.33 8.79 11.28
CA GLY A 108 -2.86 9.80 10.34
C GLY A 108 -3.93 10.17 9.32
N VAL A 109 -3.56 11.13 8.49
CA VAL A 109 -4.30 11.51 7.30
C VAL A 109 -3.45 11.30 6.05
N SER A 110 -4.07 10.83 4.98
CA SER A 110 -3.41 10.67 3.69
C SER A 110 -3.82 11.79 2.74
N PHE A 111 -2.81 12.41 2.13
CA PHE A 111 -2.95 13.30 0.99
C PHE A 111 -2.65 12.51 -0.29
N VAL A 112 -3.41 12.78 -1.34
CA VAL A 112 -3.21 12.17 -2.66
C VAL A 112 -3.32 13.25 -3.72
N THR A 113 -2.32 13.33 -4.60
CA THR A 113 -2.36 14.21 -5.77
C THR A 113 -2.37 13.40 -7.06
N PRO A 114 -2.71 14.00 -8.21
CA PRO A 114 -2.45 13.40 -9.51
C PRO A 114 -0.99 12.97 -9.68
N LYS A 115 -0.74 12.09 -10.66
CA LYS A 115 0.61 11.63 -11.01
C LYS A 115 1.55 12.80 -11.25
N TYR A 116 2.79 12.65 -10.81
CA TYR A 116 3.89 13.60 -11.07
C TYR A 116 3.72 14.98 -10.40
N HIS A 117 2.87 15.07 -9.37
CA HIS A 117 2.65 16.28 -8.56
C HIS A 117 3.22 16.11 -7.13
N GLU A 118 4.29 15.32 -6.96
CA GLU A 118 4.91 15.06 -5.66
C GLU A 118 5.35 16.36 -4.96
N GLU A 119 5.73 17.39 -5.71
CA GLU A 119 6.08 18.70 -5.16
C GLU A 119 4.89 19.36 -4.45
N LYS A 120 3.69 19.33 -5.03
CA LYS A 120 2.47 19.85 -4.39
C LYS A 120 2.07 18.99 -3.22
N LEU A 121 2.17 17.66 -3.36
CA LEU A 121 1.87 16.72 -2.28
C LEU A 121 2.70 17.01 -1.02
N LEU A 122 4.00 17.22 -1.19
CA LEU A 122 4.91 17.59 -0.11
C LEU A 122 4.56 18.95 0.49
N GLN A 123 4.17 19.94 -0.31
CA GLN A 123 3.71 21.25 0.19
C GLN A 123 2.46 21.11 1.07
N TYR A 124 1.44 20.35 0.62
CA TYR A 124 0.23 20.12 1.41
C TYR A 124 0.53 19.41 2.73
N GLY A 125 1.32 18.32 2.66
CA GLY A 125 1.72 17.59 3.86
C GLY A 125 2.53 18.43 4.83
N TYR A 126 3.48 19.23 4.33
CA TYR A 126 4.30 20.11 5.16
C TYR A 126 3.48 21.18 5.86
N VAL A 127 2.59 21.88 5.15
CA VAL A 127 1.74 22.91 5.77
C VAL A 127 0.85 22.29 6.85
N PHE A 128 0.28 21.11 6.59
CA PHE A 128 -0.52 20.38 7.56
C PHE A 128 0.30 19.94 8.78
N GLU A 129 1.49 19.37 8.57
CA GLU A 129 2.39 18.96 9.66
C GLU A 129 2.79 20.15 10.52
N GLN A 130 3.17 21.28 9.91
CA GLN A 130 3.59 22.47 10.66
C GLN A 130 2.45 23.10 11.45
N ALA A 131 1.22 23.04 10.93
CA ALA A 131 0.03 23.55 11.61
C ALA A 131 -0.38 22.68 12.80
N THR A 132 -0.22 21.36 12.69
CA THR A 132 -0.73 20.40 13.68
C THR A 132 0.32 19.96 14.69
N LYS A 133 1.56 19.73 14.24
CA LYS A 133 2.66 19.14 15.02
C LYS A 133 2.22 17.92 15.84
N ALA A 134 1.33 17.11 15.28
CA ALA A 134 0.58 16.10 16.02
C ALA A 134 1.43 14.90 16.45
N ARG A 135 2.61 14.68 15.84
CA ARG A 135 3.48 13.55 16.17
C ARG A 135 4.03 13.67 17.60
N VAL A 136 3.84 12.61 18.39
CA VAL A 136 4.48 12.40 19.68
C VAL A 136 5.50 11.25 19.56
N ALA A 137 6.71 11.45 20.10
CA ALA A 137 7.70 10.37 20.13
C ALA A 137 7.20 9.23 21.04
N PRO A 138 7.24 7.96 20.59
CA PRO A 138 6.81 6.84 21.42
C PRO A 138 7.72 6.73 22.65
N GLN A 139 7.14 6.30 23.77
CA GLN A 139 7.87 5.97 24.99
C GLN A 139 7.88 4.45 25.15
N PHE A 140 9.00 3.91 25.64
CA PHE A 140 9.00 2.54 26.11
C PHE A 140 8.14 2.43 27.36
N LEU A 141 7.40 1.33 27.48
CA LEU A 141 6.80 0.98 28.76
C LEU A 141 7.94 0.59 29.71
N PRO A 142 7.83 0.87 31.02
CA PRO A 142 8.78 0.37 32.01
C PRO A 142 8.90 -1.16 31.89
N ASP A 143 10.12 -1.68 32.01
CA ASP A 143 10.32 -3.12 32.12
C ASP A 143 9.59 -3.63 33.37
N ASN A 144 8.72 -4.63 33.20
CA ASN A 144 8.06 -5.35 34.30
C ASN A 144 8.84 -6.61 34.66
#